data_AF-A0A3L9ZJJ9-F1
#
_entry.id   AF-A0A3L9ZJJ9-F1
#
_cell.length_a   1.000
_cell.length_b   1.000
_cell.length_c   1.000
_cell.angle_alpha   90.00
_cell.angle_beta   90.00
_cell.angle_gamma   90.00
#
_symmetry.space_group_name_H-M   'P 1'
#
loop_
_entity.id
_entity.type
_entity.pdbx_description
1 polymer ?
#
loop_
_entity_poly.entity_id
_entity_poly.type
_entity_poly.pdbx_seq_one_letter_code
_entity_poly.pdbx_strand_id
1 'polypeptide(L)' 'MLSPQFRKVNWIIIRAVALTSKIPKNEYRAGFDIKASPFDALTYGDCAKCLLVAIDDTKWTIAIVYFKKK' A
#
# COMPACT_ATOMS: atom_id res chain seq x y z
N MET A 1 17.42 2.45 6.76
CA MET A 1 17.47 1.19 7.55
C MET A 1 16.49 1.35 8.71
N LEU A 2 15.48 0.50 8.84
CA LEU A 2 14.55 0.54 9.98
C LEU A 2 15.29 0.14 11.26
N SER A 3 14.97 0.77 12.40
CA SER A 3 15.66 0.53 13.68
C SER A 3 15.43 -0.90 14.21
N PRO A 4 16.30 -1.44 15.08
CA PRO A 4 16.20 -2.81 15.61
C PRO A 4 14.87 -3.12 16.31
N GLN A 5 14.16 -2.11 16.84
CA GLN A 5 12.82 -2.28 17.42
C GLN A 5 11.78 -2.81 16.42
N PHE A 6 11.90 -2.48 15.12
CA PHE A 6 10.95 -2.95 14.09
C PHE A 6 10.98 -4.47 13.88
N ARG A 7 12.02 -5.17 14.34
CA ARG A 7 12.11 -6.64 14.18
C ARG A 7 11.22 -7.42 15.16
N LYS A 8 10.68 -6.77 16.18
CA LYS A 8 9.84 -7.42 17.21
C LYS A 8 8.33 -7.20 17.00
N VAL A 9 7.94 -6.51 15.94
CA VAL A 9 6.54 -6.12 15.68
C VAL A 9 6.18 -6.54 14.26
N ASN A 10 5.00 -7.10 14.06
CA ASN A 10 4.46 -7.29 12.71
C ASN A 10 4.08 -5.91 12.16
N TRP A 11 4.68 -5.52 11.04
CA TRP A 11 4.42 -4.25 10.40
C TRP A 11 4.21 -4.44 8.90
N ILE A 12 3.43 -3.55 8.30
CA ILE A 12 3.22 -3.48 6.86
C ILE A 12 3.26 -2.00 6.48
N ILE A 13 4.01 -1.65 5.44
CA ILE A 13 4.04 -0.30 4.90
C ILE A 13 3.39 -0.30 3.52
N ILE A 14 2.22 0.30 3.40
CA ILE A 14 1.58 0.55 2.10
C ILE A 14 2.15 1.84 1.53
N ARG A 15 2.87 1.75 0.41
CA ARG A 15 3.48 2.91 -0.26
C ARG A 15 2.67 3.30 -1.49
N ALA A 16 1.97 4.42 -1.38
CA ALA A 16 1.34 5.11 -2.51
C ALA A 16 2.23 6.26 -2.99
N VAL A 17 2.26 6.53 -4.31
CA VAL A 17 3.12 7.57 -4.89
C VAL A 17 2.40 8.92 -4.96
N ALA A 18 1.09 8.92 -5.20
CA ALA A 18 0.24 10.10 -5.14
C ALA A 18 -1.18 9.70 -4.74
N LEU A 19 -1.84 10.54 -3.92
CA LEU A 19 -3.21 10.34 -3.46
C LEU A 19 -4.11 11.53 -3.83
N THR A 20 -5.39 11.25 -4.08
CA THR A 20 -6.40 12.26 -4.44
C THR A 20 -7.72 12.01 -3.69
N SER A 21 -8.50 13.07 -3.50
CA SER A 21 -9.84 13.06 -2.87
C SER A 21 -10.98 12.64 -3.81
N LYS A 22 -10.66 12.21 -5.05
CA LYS A 22 -11.66 11.69 -6.00
C LYS A 22 -12.37 10.47 -5.45
N ILE A 23 -13.55 10.19 -6.03
CA ILE A 23 -14.37 9.02 -5.69
C ILE A 23 -13.55 7.73 -5.95
N PRO A 24 -13.45 6.82 -4.97
CA PRO A 24 -12.71 5.56 -5.13
C PRO A 24 -13.30 4.70 -6.24
N LYS A 25 -12.42 4.20 -7.10
CA LYS A 25 -12.80 3.39 -8.26
C LYS A 25 -12.58 1.89 -8.06
N ASN A 26 -11.89 1.49 -6.98
CA ASN A 26 -11.44 0.11 -6.72
C ASN A 26 -10.55 -0.45 -7.85
N GLU A 27 -9.90 0.42 -8.60
CA GLU A 27 -9.03 0.06 -9.72
C GLU A 27 -7.57 0.15 -9.28
N TYR A 28 -7.14 -0.78 -8.43
CA TYR A 28 -5.76 -0.81 -7.96
C TYR A 28 -5.13 -2.20 -8.02
N ARG A 29 -3.79 -2.23 -7.97
CA ARG A 29 -2.97 -3.42 -7.73
C ARG A 29 -1.99 -3.13 -6.60
N ALA A 30 -1.76 -4.14 -5.76
CA ALA A 30 -0.83 -4.08 -4.64
C ALA A 30 0.17 -5.26 -4.70
N GLY A 31 1.43 -5.02 -4.35
CA GLY A 31 2.48 -6.04 -4.38
C GLY A 31 3.89 -5.48 -4.20
N PHE A 32 4.89 -6.36 -4.13
CA PHE A 32 6.28 -5.99 -3.82
C PHE A 32 7.03 -5.36 -5.00
N ASP A 33 6.80 -5.82 -6.23
CA ASP A 33 7.51 -5.37 -7.45
C ASP A 33 6.64 -4.53 -8.37
N ILE A 34 5.79 -3.69 -7.77
CA ILE A 34 4.92 -2.80 -8.53
C ILE A 34 5.60 -1.45 -8.73
N LYS A 35 5.90 -1.11 -9.99
CA LYS A 35 6.26 0.26 -10.38
C LYS A 35 5.01 1.14 -10.34
N ALA A 36 4.95 2.03 -9.34
CA ALA A 36 3.91 3.04 -9.22
C ALA A 36 4.43 4.39 -9.77
N SER A 37 3.62 5.05 -10.58
CA SER A 37 3.92 6.36 -11.18
C SER A 37 3.26 7.47 -10.38
N PRO A 38 3.94 8.61 -10.12
CA PRO A 38 3.33 9.78 -9.47
C PRO A 38 2.21 10.40 -10.30
N PHE A 39 2.18 10.15 -11.62
CA PHE A 39 1.15 10.65 -12.52
C PHE A 39 -0.15 9.85 -12.43
N ASP A 40 -0.11 8.65 -11.83
CA ASP A 40 -1.27 7.76 -11.66
C ASP A 40 -1.78 7.78 -10.23
N ALA A 41 -2.21 8.97 -9.79
CA ALA A 41 -2.72 9.15 -8.43
C ALA A 41 -3.93 8.25 -8.15
N LEU A 42 -3.90 7.58 -6.99
CA LEU A 42 -4.98 6.76 -6.46
C LEU A 42 -5.84 7.55 -5.49
N THR A 43 -7.01 7.05 -5.17
CA THR A 43 -7.86 7.75 -4.20
C THR A 43 -7.49 7.38 -2.76
N TYR A 44 -7.78 8.26 -1.81
CA TYR A 44 -7.69 7.92 -0.39
C TYR A 44 -8.57 6.71 -0.04
N GLY A 45 -9.73 6.58 -0.68
CA GLY A 45 -10.62 5.44 -0.47
C GLY A 45 -10.03 4.11 -0.95
N ASP A 46 -9.33 4.10 -2.09
CA ASP A 46 -8.64 2.91 -2.58
C ASP A 46 -7.48 2.53 -1.64
N CYS A 47 -6.75 3.52 -1.12
CA CYS A 47 -5.67 3.31 -0.14
C CYS A 47 -6.21 2.71 1.17
N ALA A 48 -7.32 3.25 1.69
CA ALA A 48 -7.98 2.73 2.89
C ALA A 48 -8.43 1.28 2.71
N LYS A 49 -8.99 0.93 1.54
CA LYS A 49 -9.34 -0.47 1.23
C LYS A 49 -8.12 -1.37 1.17
N CYS A 50 -7.02 -0.90 0.58
CA CYS A 50 -5.77 -1.67 0.56
C CYS A 50 -5.21 -1.94 1.95
N LEU A 51 -5.35 -0.98 2.88
CA LEU A 51 -4.96 -1.16 4.27
C LEU A 51 -5.80 -2.23 4.96
N LEU A 52 -7.12 -2.28 4.70
CA LEU A 52 -7.97 -3.33 5.24
C LEU A 52 -7.57 -4.71 4.72
N VAL A 53 -7.30 -4.84 3.41
CA VAL A 53 -6.80 -6.09 2.82
C VAL A 53 -5.44 -6.49 3.42
N ALA A 54 -4.58 -5.52 3.74
CA ALA A 54 -3.28 -5.78 4.34
C ALA A 54 -3.36 -6.40 5.75
N ILE A 55 -4.44 -6.13 6.50
CA ILE A 55 -4.65 -6.73 7.81
C ILE A 55 -4.88 -8.25 7.68
N ASP A 56 -5.57 -8.67 6.61
CA ASP A 56 -5.95 -10.06 6.39
C ASP A 56 -4.85 -10.88 5.69
N ASP A 57 -3.98 -10.26 4.88
CA ASP A 57 -2.94 -10.96 4.13
C ASP A 57 -1.60 -11.04 4.87
N THR A 58 -1.38 -12.17 5.54
CA THR A 58 -0.14 -12.46 6.27
C THR A 58 1.12 -12.45 5.39
N LYS A 59 0.99 -12.57 4.05
CA LYS A 59 2.13 -12.51 3.13
C LYS A 59 2.80 -11.16 3.11
N TRP A 60 2.12 -10.10 3.53
CA TRP A 60 2.65 -8.73 3.54
C TRP A 60 3.33 -8.37 4.87
N THR A 61 3.39 -9.31 5.82
CA THR A 61 4.02 -9.12 7.12
C THR A 61 5.51 -8.78 6.96
N ILE A 62 5.94 -7.72 7.66
CA ILE A 62 7.32 -7.22 7.67
C ILE A 62 7.75 -6.80 6.24
N ALA A 63 6.83 -6.22 5.48
CA ALA A 63 7.08 -5.85 4.09
C ALA A 63 6.58 -4.46 3.71
N ILE A 64 7.21 -3.90 2.67
CA ILE A 64 6.76 -2.70 1.97
C ILE A 64 5.99 -3.16 0.74
N VAL A 65 4.73 -2.78 0.66
CA VAL A 65 3.84 -3.14 -0.45
C VAL A 65 3.57 -1.86 -1.25
N TYR A 66 3.88 -1.93 -2.53
CA TYR A 66 3.60 -0.84 -3.46
C TYR A 66 2.18 -0.92 -3.96
N PHE A 67 1.59 0.24 -4.15
CA PHE A 67 0.19 0.40 -4.48
C PHE A 67 0.06 1.28 -5.73
N LYS A 68 -0.54 0.77 -6.80
CA LYS A 68 -0.71 1.48 -8.09
C LYS A 68 -2.13 1.36 -8.64
N LYS A 69 -2.49 2.28 -9.53
CA LYS A 69 -3.70 2.18 -10.35
C LYS A 69 -3.59 0.98 -11.33
N LYS A 70 -4.69 0.24 -11.48
CA LYS A 70 -4.75 -0.97 -12.32
C LYS A 70 -4.51 -0.67 -13.80
#